data_AF-A0A920MA20-F1
#
_entry.id   AF-A0A920MA20-F1
#
_cell.length_a   1.000
_cell.length_b   1.000
_cell.length_c   1.000
_cell.angle_alpha   90.00
_cell.angle_beta   90.00
_cell.angle_gamma   90.00
#
_symmetry.space_group_name_H-M   'P 1'
#
loop_
_entity.id
_entity.type
_entity.pdbx_description
1 polymer ?
#
loop_
_entity_poly.entity_id
_entity_poly.type
_entity_poly.pdbx_seq_one_letter_code
_entity_poly.pdbx_strand_id
1 'polypeptide(L)'
;MHPGTLAPLKTPKGEFSALLFYPRILEYGTPAGFLLWAPWGNTLATMAAGKSVEFKTLNEKHQHAWTNRYSSKVGILMLNMVRHICSYDFGQIKVPAFFIYSPYDSVVHPRKIEKFFKQLGSSQKKLLAILDSESESQHVITGDIISPSTNKRVIRQMLQFLRTLS
;
A
#
# COMPACT_ATOMS: atom_id res chain seq x y z
N MET A 1 34.31 1.05 10.56
CA MET A 1 33.07 0.39 10.13
C MET A 1 32.48 1.20 9.00
N HIS A 2 32.54 0.68 7.77
CA HIS A 2 32.08 1.37 6.57
C HIS A 2 30.54 1.45 6.54
N PRO A 3 29.94 2.63 6.28
CA PRO A 3 28.53 2.73 5.97
C PRO A 3 28.28 2.05 4.61
N GLY A 4 27.46 1.00 4.63
CA GLY A 4 27.05 0.29 3.42
C GLY A 4 26.17 1.19 2.55
N THR A 5 26.78 1.84 1.57
CA THR A 5 26.08 2.53 0.49
C THR A 5 25.32 1.47 -0.30
N LEU A 6 24.00 1.37 -0.10
CA LEU A 6 23.14 0.63 -1.00
C LEU A 6 23.27 1.28 -2.38
N ALA A 7 23.77 0.50 -3.34
CA ALA A 7 23.88 0.94 -4.73
C ALA A 7 22.51 1.44 -5.22
N PRO A 8 22.46 2.50 -6.05
CA PRO A 8 21.21 2.92 -6.67
C PRO A 8 20.62 1.71 -7.39
N LEU A 9 19.37 1.36 -7.05
CA LEU A 9 18.61 0.35 -7.77
C LEU A 9 18.71 0.68 -9.25
N LYS A 10 19.44 -0.15 -10.01
CA LYS A 10 19.49 -0.04 -11.46
C LYS A 10 18.04 0.00 -11.94
N THR A 11 17.69 1.04 -12.70
CA THR A 11 16.41 1.11 -13.38
C THR A 11 16.24 -0.19 -14.16
N PRO A 12 15.19 -0.99 -13.89
CA PRO A 12 14.93 -2.19 -14.66
C PRO A 12 14.82 -1.79 -16.14
N LYS A 13 15.62 -2.41 -17.02
CA LYS A 13 15.53 -2.28 -18.48
C LYS A 13 14.28 -3.00 -19.02
N GLY A 14 13.11 -2.64 -18.49
CA GLY A 14 11.82 -3.11 -18.97
C GLY A 14 10.96 -1.90 -19.30
N GLU A 15 10.31 -1.91 -20.47
CA GLU A 15 9.28 -0.93 -20.79
C GLU A 15 8.03 -1.23 -19.96
N PHE A 16 7.81 -0.48 -18.89
CA PHE A 16 6.59 -0.58 -18.11
C PHE A 16 5.45 0.15 -18.84
N SER A 17 4.51 -0.61 -19.40
CA SER A 17 3.36 -0.02 -20.12
C SER A 17 2.37 0.68 -19.18
N ALA A 18 2.19 0.17 -17.95
CA ALA A 18 1.35 0.80 -16.92
C ALA A 18 1.66 0.26 -15.52
N LEU A 19 1.52 1.10 -14.51
CA LEU A 19 1.52 0.73 -13.10
C LEU A 19 0.07 0.65 -12.60
N LEU A 20 -0.39 -0.57 -12.29
CA LEU A 20 -1.65 -0.81 -11.60
C LEU A 20 -1.35 -0.93 -10.11
N PHE A 21 -1.67 0.11 -9.34
CA PHE A 21 -1.25 0.23 -7.96
C PHE A 21 -2.44 0.23 -7.01
N TYR A 22 -2.39 -0.69 -6.06
CA TYR A 22 -3.23 -0.66 -4.86
C TYR A 22 -2.33 -0.19 -3.71
N PRO A 23 -2.31 1.13 -3.41
CA PRO A 23 -1.35 1.71 -2.48
C PRO A 23 -1.56 1.21 -1.06
N ARG A 24 -0.63 0.35 -0.62
CA ARG A 24 -0.47 0.02 0.80
C ARG A 24 0.53 0.99 1.43
N ILE A 25 0.10 2.23 1.68
CA ILE A 25 0.89 3.18 2.48
C ILE A 25 0.64 2.83 3.95
N LEU A 26 1.46 1.92 4.50
CA LEU A 26 1.36 1.50 5.90
C LEU A 26 1.68 2.69 6.82
N GLU A 27 0.65 3.32 7.33
CA GLU A 27 0.69 3.98 8.62
C GLU A 27 -0.46 3.43 9.43
N TYR A 28 -0.13 2.63 10.45
CA TYR A 28 -1.10 2.19 11.42
C TYR A 28 -1.92 3.40 11.90
N GLY A 29 -3.23 3.41 11.64
CA GLY A 29 -4.18 4.40 12.17
C GLY A 29 -4.35 4.35 13.69
N THR A 30 -3.44 3.66 14.41
CA THR A 30 -3.41 3.59 15.87
C THR A 30 -2.38 4.59 16.43
N PRO A 31 -2.55 5.10 17.66
CA PRO A 31 -1.57 5.97 18.32
C PRO A 31 -0.15 5.37 18.38
N ALA A 32 -0.02 4.05 18.33
CA ALA A 32 1.25 3.33 18.25
C ALA A 32 2.00 3.53 16.91
N GLY A 33 1.27 3.88 15.84
CA GLY A 33 1.84 4.31 14.57
C GLY A 33 2.73 5.55 14.71
N PHE A 34 2.36 6.50 15.59
CA PHE A 34 3.18 7.69 15.87
C PHE A 34 4.48 7.35 16.60
N LEU A 35 4.45 6.40 17.55
CA LEU A 35 5.65 5.95 18.27
C LEU A 35 6.69 5.38 17.31
N LEU A 36 6.28 4.70 16.24
CA LEU A 36 7.16 4.20 15.18
C LEU A 36 7.86 5.32 14.36
N TRP A 37 7.33 6.55 14.35
CA TRP A 37 7.91 7.67 13.60
C TRP A 37 9.06 8.38 14.32
N ALA A 38 9.19 8.20 15.64
CA ALA A 38 10.24 8.81 16.47
C ALA A 38 11.63 8.18 16.26
N PRO A 39 12.74 8.86 16.65
CA PRO A 39 14.12 8.35 16.50
C PRO A 39 14.38 7.01 17.21
N TRP A 40 13.67 6.74 18.32
CA TRP A 40 13.67 5.46 19.03
C TRP A 40 12.47 4.56 18.69
N GLY A 41 11.74 4.90 17.63
CA GLY A 41 10.45 4.31 17.31
C GLY A 41 10.50 2.83 16.97
N ASN A 42 11.59 2.35 16.37
CA ASN A 42 11.79 0.92 16.14
C ASN A 42 11.95 0.16 17.46
N THR A 43 12.68 0.71 18.43
CA THR A 43 12.91 0.08 19.75
C THR A 43 11.64 0.11 20.59
N LEU A 44 10.97 1.27 20.67
CA LEU A 44 9.72 1.44 21.41
C LEU A 44 8.57 0.64 20.81
N ALA A 45 8.48 0.54 19.49
CA ALA A 45 7.47 -0.27 18.82
C ALA A 45 7.75 -1.76 18.92
N THR A 46 9.02 -2.20 18.95
CA THR A 46 9.35 -3.60 19.25
C THR A 46 8.94 -3.97 20.67
N MET A 47 9.10 -3.06 21.63
CA MET A 47 8.66 -3.25 23.01
C MET A 47 7.12 -3.22 23.15
N ALA A 48 6.44 -2.33 22.44
CA ALA A 48 4.98 -2.15 22.53
C ALA A 48 4.17 -3.16 21.69
N ALA A 49 4.67 -3.61 20.54
CA ALA A 49 3.95 -4.48 19.61
C ALA A 49 4.06 -5.98 19.94
N GLY A 50 4.76 -6.34 21.01
CA GLY A 50 5.01 -7.74 21.37
C GLY A 50 5.83 -8.52 20.33
N LYS A 51 5.90 -9.85 20.49
CA LYS A 51 6.72 -10.72 19.61
C LYS A 51 6.07 -11.00 18.25
N SER A 52 4.74 -10.98 18.19
CA SER A 52 3.95 -11.30 17.00
C SER A 52 2.71 -10.43 16.88
N VAL A 53 2.34 -10.15 15.64
CA VAL A 53 1.05 -9.57 15.24
C VAL A 53 0.14 -10.71 14.78
N GLU A 54 -1.12 -10.66 15.18
CA GLU A 54 -2.13 -11.62 14.79
C GLU A 54 -3.40 -10.90 14.32
N PHE A 55 -3.98 -11.37 13.23
CA PHE A 55 -5.21 -10.87 12.63
C PHE A 55 -6.33 -11.87 12.86
N LYS A 56 -7.51 -11.34 13.18
CA LYS A 56 -8.72 -12.15 13.25
C LYS A 56 -9.06 -12.66 11.85
N THR A 57 -9.20 -13.97 11.72
CA THR A 57 -9.69 -14.60 10.50
C THR A 57 -11.14 -14.17 10.23
N LEU A 58 -11.42 -13.72 9.00
CA LEU A 58 -12.75 -13.28 8.60
C LEU A 58 -13.61 -14.41 8.01
N ASN A 59 -13.00 -15.34 7.28
CA ASN A 59 -13.66 -16.54 6.72
C ASN A 59 -12.61 -17.64 6.41
N GLU A 60 -13.05 -18.85 6.08
CA GLU A 60 -12.15 -19.98 5.80
C GLU A 60 -11.18 -19.70 4.64
N LYS A 61 -11.65 -19.02 3.58
CA LYS A 61 -10.80 -18.62 2.46
C LYS A 61 -9.72 -17.63 2.88
N HIS A 62 -10.05 -16.69 3.78
CA HIS A 62 -9.11 -15.74 4.36
C HIS A 62 -8.10 -16.46 5.26
N GLN A 63 -8.52 -17.47 6.01
CA GLN A 63 -7.60 -18.29 6.82
C GLN A 63 -6.57 -19.01 5.94
N HIS A 64 -7.04 -19.58 4.84
CA HIS A 64 -6.20 -20.37 3.93
C HIS A 64 -5.25 -19.49 3.13
N ALA A 65 -5.70 -18.33 2.67
CA ALA A 65 -4.93 -17.47 1.77
C ALA A 65 -4.03 -16.43 2.48
N TRP A 66 -4.24 -16.13 3.77
CA TRP A 66 -3.42 -15.17 4.51
C TRP A 66 -2.59 -15.81 5.63
N THR A 67 -1.34 -15.36 5.75
CA THR A 67 -0.57 -15.52 6.98
C THR A 67 -1.13 -14.59 8.04
N ASN A 68 -2.06 -15.11 8.85
CA ASN A 68 -2.76 -14.33 9.88
C ASN A 68 -1.92 -14.04 11.13
N ARG A 69 -0.78 -14.72 11.30
CA ARG A 69 0.13 -14.51 12.42
C ARG A 69 1.58 -14.44 11.96
N TYR A 70 2.28 -13.36 12.29
CA TYR A 70 3.70 -13.20 11.94
C TYR A 70 4.44 -12.37 12.99
N SER A 71 5.78 -12.42 12.95
CA SER A 71 6.59 -11.67 13.90
C SER A 71 6.48 -10.16 13.68
N SER A 72 6.33 -9.39 14.75
CA SER A 72 6.24 -7.93 14.70
C SER A 72 7.44 -7.26 14.01
N LYS A 73 8.60 -7.96 13.97
CA LYS A 73 9.79 -7.54 13.21
C LYS A 73 9.50 -7.33 11.71
N VAL A 74 8.63 -8.14 11.11
CA VAL A 74 8.25 -8.02 9.70
C VAL A 74 7.50 -6.71 9.46
N GLY A 75 6.60 -6.34 10.37
CA GLY A 75 5.89 -5.06 10.30
C GLY A 75 6.83 -3.86 10.36
N ILE A 76 7.84 -3.91 11.24
CA ILE A 76 8.87 -2.86 11.37
C ILE A 76 9.71 -2.75 10.09
N LEU A 77 10.14 -3.88 9.52
CA LEU A 77 10.90 -3.89 8.26
C LEU A 77 10.09 -3.27 7.12
N MET A 78 8.82 -3.66 6.98
CA MET A 78 7.93 -3.11 5.97
C MET A 78 7.75 -1.60 6.13
N LEU A 79 7.59 -1.11 7.37
CA LEU A 79 7.49 0.33 7.62
C LEU A 79 8.77 1.07 7.22
N ASN A 80 9.94 0.56 7.59
CA ASN A 80 11.22 1.19 7.21
C ASN A 80 11.37 1.25 5.69
N MET A 81 10.96 0.19 4.98
CA MET A 81 10.95 0.17 3.52
C MET A 81 10.01 1.24 2.95
N VAL A 82 8.78 1.34 3.46
CA VAL A 82 7.81 2.37 3.03
C VAL A 82 8.35 3.77 3.29
N ARG A 83 8.95 4.04 4.47
CA ARG A 83 9.58 5.34 4.78
C ARG A 83 10.70 5.69 3.80
N HIS A 84 11.54 4.71 3.47
CA HIS A 84 12.61 4.91 2.52
C HIS A 84 12.07 5.22 1.12
N ILE A 85 11.07 4.46 0.64
CA ILE A 85 10.40 4.72 -0.64
C ILE A 85 9.74 6.10 -0.64
N CYS A 86 9.05 6.48 0.44
CA CYS A 86 8.41 7.79 0.60
C CYS A 86 9.38 8.98 0.64
N SER A 87 10.69 8.74 0.76
CA SER A 87 11.70 9.81 0.68
C SER A 87 12.13 10.17 -0.75
N TYR A 88 11.77 9.35 -1.74
CA TYR A 88 12.09 9.61 -3.14
C TYR A 88 11.17 10.67 -3.77
N ASP A 89 11.69 11.35 -4.79
CA ASP A 89 10.92 12.28 -5.62
C ASP A 89 10.04 11.54 -6.63
N PHE A 90 8.76 11.37 -6.27
CA PHE A 90 7.76 10.73 -7.11
C PHE A 90 7.40 11.53 -8.37
N GLY A 91 7.82 12.80 -8.47
CA GLY A 91 7.69 13.61 -9.68
C GLY A 91 8.51 13.06 -10.86
N GLN A 92 9.50 12.21 -10.59
CA GLN A 92 10.31 11.56 -11.62
C GLN A 92 9.66 10.30 -12.20
N ILE A 93 8.61 9.77 -11.56
CA ILE A 93 7.89 8.59 -12.06
C ILE A 93 6.94 9.03 -13.17
N LYS A 94 7.30 8.71 -14.43
CA LYS A 94 6.54 9.11 -15.63
C LYS A 94 5.64 8.01 -16.21
N VAL A 95 5.74 6.78 -15.71
CA VAL A 95 4.95 5.65 -16.22
C VAL A 95 3.46 5.89 -16.03
N PRO A 96 2.59 5.48 -16.96
CA PRO A 96 1.14 5.55 -16.77
C PRO A 96 0.71 4.83 -15.49
N ALA A 97 -0.23 5.38 -14.73
CA ALA A 97 -0.55 4.87 -13.39
C ALA A 97 -2.05 4.86 -13.06
N PHE A 98 -2.56 3.71 -12.64
CA PHE A 98 -3.93 3.53 -12.18
C PHE A 98 -3.97 3.15 -10.72
N PHE A 99 -4.58 4.00 -9.90
CA PHE A 99 -4.63 3.89 -8.45
C PHE A 99 -6.06 3.56 -8.02
N ILE A 100 -6.23 2.61 -7.11
CA ILE A 100 -7.53 2.30 -6.51
C ILE A 100 -7.41 2.45 -5.00
N TYR A 101 -8.32 3.18 -4.37
CA TYR A 101 -8.33 3.40 -2.92
C TYR A 101 -9.74 3.54 -2.38
N SER A 102 -9.91 3.44 -1.06
CA SER A 102 -11.13 3.89 -0.38
C SER A 102 -10.87 5.18 0.40
N PRO A 103 -11.71 6.21 0.27
CA PRO A 103 -11.73 7.37 1.16
C PRO A 103 -12.07 7.03 2.62
N TYR A 104 -12.64 5.84 2.86
CA TYR A 104 -13.06 5.36 4.18
C TYR A 104 -12.09 4.32 4.77
N ASP A 105 -10.95 4.09 4.12
CA ASP A 105 -9.93 3.14 4.60
C ASP A 105 -9.44 3.54 6.01
N SER A 106 -9.57 2.62 6.96
CA SER A 106 -9.16 2.83 8.36
C SER A 106 -7.77 2.27 8.68
N VAL A 107 -7.13 1.59 7.72
CA VAL A 107 -5.80 0.98 7.87
C VAL A 107 -4.71 1.89 7.33
N VAL A 108 -4.98 2.68 6.29
CA VAL A 108 -4.05 3.64 5.70
C VAL A 108 -4.68 5.03 5.62
N HIS A 109 -3.89 6.09 5.43
CA HIS A 109 -4.40 7.46 5.32
C HIS A 109 -4.78 7.82 3.87
N PRO A 110 -6.08 7.93 3.50
CA PRO A 110 -6.49 8.18 2.11
C PRO A 110 -5.98 9.51 1.56
N ARG A 111 -5.93 10.54 2.41
CA ARG A 111 -5.36 11.87 2.04
C ARG A 111 -3.90 11.80 1.62
N LYS A 112 -3.11 10.85 2.16
CA LYS A 112 -1.72 10.65 1.75
C LYS A 112 -1.64 10.00 0.38
N ILE A 113 -2.55 9.08 0.07
CA ILE A 113 -2.69 8.49 -1.28
C ILE A 113 -3.04 9.58 -2.29
N GLU A 114 -4.01 10.44 -1.97
CA GLU A 114 -4.38 11.58 -2.84
C GLU A 114 -3.22 12.54 -3.06
N LYS A 115 -2.48 12.90 -1.99
CA LYS A 115 -1.29 13.76 -2.09
C LYS A 115 -0.21 13.12 -2.95
N PHE A 116 0.08 11.84 -2.73
CA PHE A 116 1.01 11.06 -3.54
C PHE A 116 0.60 11.06 -5.01
N PHE A 117 -0.66 10.77 -5.30
CA PHE A 117 -1.19 10.74 -6.66
C PHE A 117 -1.03 12.10 -7.37
N LYS A 118 -1.25 13.20 -6.64
CA LYS A 118 -1.00 14.56 -7.16
C LYS A 118 0.47 14.79 -7.50
N GLN A 119 1.39 14.37 -6.64
CA GLN A 119 2.84 14.52 -6.83
C GLN A 119 3.43 13.63 -7.94
N LEU A 120 2.75 12.53 -8.29
CA LEU A 120 3.22 11.60 -9.31
C LEU A 120 3.46 12.31 -10.65
N GLY A 121 4.64 12.12 -11.23
CA GLY A 121 5.07 12.77 -12.47
C GLY A 121 4.39 12.30 -13.76
N SER A 122 3.55 11.27 -13.67
CA SER A 122 2.87 10.65 -14.80
C SER A 122 1.82 11.58 -15.42
N SER A 123 1.87 11.74 -16.75
CA SER A 123 0.87 12.47 -17.52
C SER A 123 -0.42 11.66 -17.72
N GLN A 124 -0.33 10.33 -17.74
CA GLN A 124 -1.45 9.41 -17.89
C GLN A 124 -1.71 8.68 -16.58
N LYS A 125 -2.45 9.33 -15.68
CA LYS A 125 -2.77 8.77 -14.37
C LYS A 125 -4.25 8.86 -14.03
N LYS A 126 -4.77 7.85 -13.33
CA LYS A 126 -6.17 7.77 -12.89
C LYS A 126 -6.25 7.28 -11.45
N LEU A 127 -7.10 7.93 -10.66
CA LEU A 127 -7.40 7.56 -9.29
C LEU A 127 -8.88 7.16 -9.21
N LEU A 128 -9.14 5.93 -8.75
CA LEU A 128 -10.48 5.37 -8.57
C LEU A 128 -10.77 5.22 -7.08
N ALA A 129 -11.79 5.95 -6.60
CA ALA A 129 -12.34 5.75 -5.27
C ALA A 129 -13.37 4.61 -5.25
N ILE A 130 -13.27 3.71 -4.27
CA ILE A 130 -14.24 2.66 -3.97
C ILE A 130 -14.87 3.00 -2.62
N LEU A 131 -16.20 3.17 -2.60
CA LEU A 131 -16.96 3.66 -1.42
C LEU A 131 -17.79 2.56 -0.76
N ASP A 132 -17.88 1.42 -1.42
CA ASP A 132 -18.86 0.35 -1.24
C ASP A 132 -18.15 -1.02 -1.16
N SER A 133 -16.96 -1.05 -0.55
CA SER A 133 -16.29 -2.32 -0.24
C SER A 133 -17.04 -3.05 0.85
N GLU A 134 -17.04 -4.38 0.80
CA GLU A 134 -17.60 -5.25 1.84
C GLU A 134 -16.64 -5.40 3.04
N SER A 135 -15.41 -4.89 2.94
CA SER A 135 -14.45 -4.86 4.04
C SER A 135 -14.89 -3.88 5.12
N GLU A 136 -14.99 -4.32 6.37
CA GLU A 136 -15.30 -3.45 7.52
C GLU A 136 -14.33 -2.27 7.63
N SER A 137 -13.03 -2.51 7.40
CA SER A 137 -12.02 -1.47 7.42
C SER A 137 -11.95 -0.65 6.14
N GLN A 138 -12.74 -1.00 5.13
CA GLN A 138 -12.68 -0.45 3.77
C GLN A 138 -11.28 -0.53 3.16
N HIS A 139 -10.44 -1.42 3.68
CA HIS A 139 -9.08 -1.61 3.20
C HIS A 139 -9.06 -2.57 2.03
N VAL A 140 -9.52 -3.82 2.22
CA VAL A 140 -9.50 -4.84 1.15
C VAL A 140 -10.69 -4.62 0.20
N ILE A 141 -10.53 -3.66 -0.72
CA ILE A 141 -11.60 -3.12 -1.58
C ILE A 141 -11.90 -3.91 -2.84
N THR A 142 -11.16 -4.98 -3.13
CA THR A 142 -11.38 -5.87 -4.27
C THR A 142 -10.89 -7.27 -3.92
N GLY A 143 -11.30 -8.28 -4.69
CA GLY A 143 -10.92 -9.67 -4.55
C GLY A 143 -12.07 -10.54 -4.03
N ASP A 144 -12.16 -11.77 -4.53
CA ASP A 144 -13.28 -12.69 -4.30
C ASP A 144 -13.45 -13.13 -2.84
N ILE A 145 -12.44 -12.90 -2.01
CA ILE A 145 -12.42 -13.38 -0.61
C ILE A 145 -13.07 -12.37 0.34
N ILE A 146 -12.94 -11.06 0.07
CA ILE A 146 -13.42 -10.00 0.97
C ILE A 146 -14.38 -9.03 0.28
N SER A 147 -14.13 -8.60 -0.96
CA SER A 147 -14.96 -7.62 -1.67
C SER A 147 -15.27 -8.05 -3.11
N PRO A 148 -15.96 -9.19 -3.33
CA PRO A 148 -16.28 -9.69 -4.66
C PRO A 148 -17.14 -8.73 -5.48
N SER A 149 -18.06 -7.98 -4.84
CA SER A 149 -19.00 -7.08 -5.54
C SER A 149 -18.32 -5.98 -6.36
N THR A 150 -17.12 -5.54 -5.97
CA THR A 150 -16.40 -4.45 -6.64
C THR A 150 -15.61 -4.92 -7.87
N ASN A 151 -15.33 -6.23 -7.99
CA ASN A 151 -14.40 -6.80 -8.97
C ASN A 151 -14.77 -6.44 -10.42
N LYS A 152 -16.04 -6.64 -10.80
CA LYS A 152 -16.50 -6.34 -12.17
C LYS A 152 -16.31 -4.86 -12.54
N ARG A 153 -16.54 -3.96 -11.59
CA ARG A 153 -16.37 -2.51 -11.79
C ARG A 153 -14.89 -2.15 -11.90
N VAL A 154 -14.07 -2.65 -10.98
CA VAL A 154 -12.62 -2.39 -10.95
C VAL A 154 -11.95 -2.87 -12.23
N ILE A 155 -12.23 -4.12 -12.65
CA ILE A 155 -11.68 -4.69 -13.90
C ILE A 155 -12.07 -3.83 -15.11
N ARG A 156 -13.34 -3.42 -15.20
CA ARG A 156 -13.80 -2.55 -16.29
C ARG A 156 -13.03 -1.23 -16.34
N GLN A 157 -12.79 -0.60 -15.18
CA GLN A 157 -12.08 0.67 -15.07
C GLN A 157 -10.59 0.53 -15.43
N MET A 158 -9.96 -0.59 -15.05
CA MET A 158 -8.58 -0.92 -15.42
C MET A 158 -8.45 -1.14 -16.93
N LEU A 159 -9.33 -1.94 -17.53
CA LEU A 159 -9.35 -2.17 -18.98
C LEU A 159 -9.61 -0.88 -19.77
N GLN A 160 -10.52 -0.03 -19.28
CA GLN A 160 -10.76 1.27 -19.89
C GLN A 160 -9.50 2.15 -19.83
N PHE A 161 -8.79 2.15 -18.71
CA PHE A 161 -7.52 2.88 -18.58
C PHE A 161 -6.47 2.36 -19.55
N LEU A 162 -6.27 1.04 -19.64
CA LEU A 162 -5.28 0.45 -20.56
C LEU A 162 -5.54 0.83 -22.03
N ARG A 163 -6.81 0.89 -22.44
CA ARG A 163 -7.19 1.34 -23.79
C ARG A 163 -6.86 2.80 -24.08
N THR A 164 -6.72 3.65 -23.05
CA THR A 164 -6.28 5.04 -23.24
C THR A 164 -4.76 5.18 -23.42
N LEU A 165 -4.02 4.09 -23.22
CA LEU A 165 -2.56 4.03 -23.41
C LEU A 165 -2.18 3.42 -24.76
N SER A 166 -3.17 2.90 -25.50
CA SER A 166 -3.02 2.25 -26.80
C SER A 166 -3.12 3.27 -27.95
#